data_AF-A0A161XZI4-F1
#
_entry.id   AF-A0A161XZI4-F1
#
_cell.length_a   1.000
_cell.length_b   1.000
_cell.length_c   1.000
_cell.angle_alpha   90.00
_cell.angle_beta   90.00
_cell.angle_gamma   90.00
#
_symmetry.space_group_name_H-M   'P 1'
#
loop_
_entity.id
_entity.type
_entity.pdbx_description
1 polymer ?
#
loop_
_entity_poly.entity_id
_entity_poly.type
_entity_poly.pdbx_seq_one_letter_code
_entity_poly.pdbx_strand_id
1 'polypeptide(L)'
;MEKLKQQLIGHEGYEHKVYVCPGGYQSIRVGRNLEHRGLTDDEINYLLNNDIADFTAQVEKHIDTSKCNPTRKAVLIDMAFNHGIHGLLNFKDTIVGLLYLE
;
A
#
# COMPACT_ATOMS: atom_id res chain seq x y z
N MET A 1 -13.88 10.23 23.53
CA MET A 1 -13.50 9.32 22.42
C MET A 1 -12.20 8.58 22.69
N GLU A 2 -11.14 9.24 23.17
CA GLU A 2 -9.83 8.58 23.38
C GLU A 2 -9.87 7.45 24.42
N LYS A 3 -10.52 7.68 25.56
CA LYS A 3 -10.72 6.63 26.59
C LYS A 3 -11.45 5.39 26.05
N LEU A 4 -12.41 5.58 25.14
CA LEU A 4 -13.14 4.47 24.51
C LEU A 4 -12.23 3.68 23.55
N LYS A 5 -11.40 4.36 22.75
CA LYS A 5 -10.43 3.69 21.88
C LYS A 5 -9.46 2.83 22.67
N GLN A 6 -8.91 3.38 23.76
CA GLN A 6 -8.00 2.64 24.65
C GLN A 6 -8.68 1.41 25.27
N GLN A 7 -9.93 1.55 25.72
CA GLN A 7 -10.71 0.43 26.25
C GLN A 7 -10.91 -0.67 25.19
N LEU A 8 -11.32 -0.29 23.97
CA LEU A 8 -11.54 -1.25 22.88
C LEU A 8 -10.24 -1.96 22.48
N ILE A 9 -9.14 -1.22 22.34
CA ILE A 9 -7.81 -1.81 22.07
C ILE A 9 -7.39 -2.77 23.18
N GLY A 10 -7.65 -2.42 24.45
CA GLY A 10 -7.32 -3.28 25.58
C GLY A 10 -8.12 -4.59 25.62
N HIS A 11 -9.37 -4.58 25.14
CA HIS A 11 -10.23 -5.76 25.14
C HIS A 11 -10.04 -6.63 23.89
N GLU A 12 -9.92 -6.00 22.72
CA GLU A 12 -9.87 -6.69 21.42
C GLU A 12 -8.43 -6.97 20.94
N GLY A 13 -7.45 -6.29 21.53
CA GLY A 13 -6.08 -6.29 21.02
C GLY A 13 -5.86 -5.32 19.85
N TYR A 14 -4.60 -5.18 19.44
CA TYR A 14 -4.19 -4.34 18.31
C TYR A 14 -3.20 -5.11 17.44
N GLU A 15 -3.71 -5.73 16.38
CA GLU A 15 -2.87 -6.54 15.48
C GLU A 15 -2.51 -5.80 14.20
N HIS A 16 -1.22 -5.81 13.85
CA HIS A 16 -0.71 -5.25 12.61
C HIS A 16 -0.85 -6.20 11.42
N LYS A 17 -1.14 -7.47 11.68
CA LYS A 17 -1.29 -8.52 10.67
C LYS A 17 -2.68 -9.15 10.79
N VAL A 18 -3.10 -9.83 9.73
CA VAL A 18 -4.33 -10.62 9.75
C VAL A 18 -4.18 -11.74 10.77
N TYR A 19 -5.23 -11.97 11.56
CA TYR A 19 -5.34 -13.06 12.52
C TYR A 19 -6.72 -13.72 12.41
N VAL A 20 -6.85 -14.93 12.96
CA VAL A 20 -8.15 -15.61 13.07
C VAL A 20 -8.75 -15.28 14.43
N CYS A 21 -9.92 -14.66 14.44
CA CYS A 21 -10.61 -14.35 15.69
C CYS A 21 -11.23 -15.60 16.33
N PRO A 22 -11.69 -15.57 17.59
CA PRO A 22 -12.33 -16.73 18.23
C PRO A 22 -13.54 -17.29 17.49
N GLY A 23 -14.19 -16.47 16.65
CA GLY A 23 -15.30 -16.89 15.77
C GLY A 23 -14.87 -17.63 14.50
N GLY A 24 -13.56 -17.80 14.25
CA GLY A 24 -13.03 -18.51 13.09
C GLY A 24 -12.82 -17.67 11.83
N TYR A 25 -13.03 -16.35 11.90
CA TYR A 25 -12.95 -15.45 10.74
C TYR A 25 -11.64 -14.67 10.66
N GLN A 26 -11.20 -14.37 9.45
CA GLN A 26 -10.07 -13.47 9.21
C GLN A 26 -10.40 -12.04 9.65
N SER A 27 -9.60 -11.52 10.56
CA SER A 27 -9.75 -10.19 11.14
C SER A 27 -8.40 -9.45 11.19
N ILE A 28 -8.45 -8.12 11.27
CA ILE A 28 -7.24 -7.27 11.37
C ILE A 28 -7.47 -6.09 12.32
N ARG A 29 -6.39 -5.46 12.81
CA ARG A 29 -6.43 -4.28 13.69
C ARG A 29 -7.14 -4.62 15.01
N VAL A 30 -8.17 -3.85 15.35
CA VAL A 30 -8.97 -3.95 16.58
C VAL A 30 -10.26 -4.73 16.26
N GLY A 31 -10.12 -5.94 15.71
CA GLY A 31 -11.26 -6.83 15.43
C GLY A 31 -12.04 -6.55 14.15
N ARG A 32 -11.44 -5.90 13.13
CA ARG A 32 -12.12 -5.68 11.84
C ARG A 32 -12.22 -6.99 11.06
N ASN A 33 -13.41 -7.59 11.03
CA ASN A 33 -13.71 -8.78 10.24
C ASN A 33 -13.64 -8.47 8.72
N LEU A 34 -12.84 -9.23 7.98
CA LEU A 34 -12.59 -9.02 6.56
C LEU A 34 -13.53 -9.82 5.65
N GLU A 35 -14.20 -10.84 6.16
CA GLU A 35 -15.06 -11.73 5.38
C GLU A 35 -16.51 -11.25 5.30
N HIS A 36 -17.11 -10.90 6.43
CA HIS A 36 -18.49 -10.47 6.50
C HIS A 36 -18.66 -8.96 6.32
N ARG A 37 -17.71 -8.18 6.84
CA ARG A 37 -17.79 -6.72 6.80
C ARG A 37 -16.91 -6.10 5.72
N GLY A 38 -15.76 -6.71 5.43
CA GLY A 38 -14.77 -6.16 4.49
C GLY A 38 -14.27 -4.77 4.93
N LEU A 39 -13.83 -3.96 3.97
CA LEU A 39 -13.44 -2.56 4.17
C LEU A 39 -14.44 -1.64 3.47
N THR A 40 -14.64 -0.44 3.99
CA THR A 40 -15.40 0.60 3.30
C THR A 40 -14.55 1.26 2.21
N ASP A 41 -15.18 1.92 1.24
CA ASP A 41 -14.44 2.66 0.20
C ASP A 41 -13.50 3.71 0.79
N ASP A 42 -13.89 4.41 1.86
CA ASP A 42 -13.02 5.36 2.55
C ASP A 42 -11.79 4.68 3.18
N GLU A 43 -11.96 3.51 3.78
CA GLU A 43 -10.86 2.73 4.35
C GLU A 43 -9.92 2.22 3.25
N ILE A 44 -10.48 1.72 2.14
CA ILE A 44 -9.72 1.26 0.97
C ILE A 44 -8.92 2.41 0.37
N ASN A 45 -9.56 3.56 0.12
CA ASN A 45 -8.91 4.74 -0.45
C ASN A 45 -7.82 5.28 0.48
N TYR A 46 -8.03 5.26 1.80
CA TYR A 46 -7.00 5.67 2.76
C TYR A 46 -5.74 4.80 2.65
N LEU A 47 -5.92 3.47 2.59
CA LEU A 47 -4.80 2.53 2.43
C LEU A 47 -4.10 2.74 1.08
N LEU A 48 -4.86 2.81 -0.01
CA LEU A 48 -4.33 2.99 -1.36
C LEU A 48 -3.54 4.30 -1.49
N ASN A 49 -4.03 5.40 -0.91
CA ASN A 49 -3.31 6.68 -0.93
C ASN A 49 -1.97 6.60 -0.19
N ASN A 50 -1.92 5.88 0.93
CA ASN A 50 -0.66 5.66 1.65
C ASN A 50 0.32 4.84 0.80
N ASP A 51 -0.16 3.78 0.15
CA ASP A 51 0.68 2.93 -0.70
C ASP A 51 1.20 3.71 -1.92
N ILE A 52 0.35 4.47 -2.60
CA ILE A 52 0.76 5.33 -3.74
C ILE A 52 1.84 6.31 -3.29
N ALA A 53 1.68 6.95 -2.13
CA ALA A 53 2.67 7.88 -1.61
C ALA A 53 4.01 7.19 -1.31
N ASP A 54 3.98 6.02 -0.69
CA ASP A 54 5.17 5.25 -0.35
C ASP A 54 5.91 4.78 -1.62
N PHE A 55 5.21 4.17 -2.58
CA PHE A 55 5.82 3.72 -3.83
C PHE A 55 6.30 4.88 -4.70
N THR A 56 5.61 6.02 -4.69
CA THR A 56 6.09 7.23 -5.36
C THR A 56 7.44 7.66 -4.79
N ALA A 57 7.55 7.76 -3.48
CA ALA A 57 8.80 8.12 -2.82
C ALA A 57 9.92 7.10 -3.08
N GLN A 58 9.60 5.80 -3.09
CA GLN A 58 10.55 4.74 -3.43
C GLN A 58 11.05 4.87 -4.88
N VAL A 59 10.17 5.12 -5.84
CA VAL A 59 10.56 5.31 -7.26
C VAL A 59 11.46 6.53 -7.40
N GLU A 60 11.06 7.69 -6.87
CA GLU A 60 11.84 8.92 -6.97
C GLU A 60 13.21 8.82 -6.28
N LYS A 61 13.32 8.01 -5.22
CA LYS A 61 14.58 7.76 -4.52
C LYS A 61 15.58 6.93 -5.33
N HIS A 62 15.10 6.00 -6.17
CA HIS A 62 15.97 5.03 -6.85
C HIS A 62 16.09 5.26 -8.36
N ILE A 63 15.15 5.98 -8.96
CA ILE A 63 15.09 6.26 -10.39
C ILE A 63 14.97 7.78 -10.57
N ASP A 64 15.88 8.37 -11.35
CA ASP A 64 15.79 9.78 -11.72
C ASP A 64 14.62 10.01 -12.67
N THR A 65 13.45 10.33 -12.10
CA THR A 65 12.23 10.61 -12.85
C THR A 65 12.13 12.04 -13.37
N SER A 66 13.19 12.86 -13.27
CA SER A 66 13.16 14.27 -13.72
C SER A 66 12.77 14.44 -15.20
N LYS A 67 13.01 13.41 -16.01
CA LYS A 67 12.67 13.36 -17.44
C LYS A 67 11.37 12.62 -17.76
N CYS A 68 10.69 12.03 -16.76
CA CYS A 68 9.42 11.36 -17.00
C CYS A 68 8.28 12.36 -17.18
N ASN A 69 7.45 12.13 -18.20
CA ASN A 69 6.10 12.71 -18.20
C ASN A 69 5.22 12.00 -17.14
N PRO A 70 4.07 12.61 -16.75
CA PRO A 70 3.21 12.05 -15.70
C PRO A 70 2.76 10.61 -15.97
N THR A 71 2.46 10.26 -17.22
CA THR A 71 2.02 8.92 -17.61
C THR A 71 3.11 7.88 -17.38
N ARG A 72 4.35 8.16 -17.79
CA ARG A 72 5.49 7.25 -17.60
C ARG A 72 5.85 7.08 -16.14
N LYS A 73 5.77 8.16 -15.37
CA LYS A 73 5.95 8.08 -13.92
C LYS A 73 4.88 7.22 -13.26
N ALA A 74 3.62 7.33 -13.69
CA ALA A 74 2.55 6.45 -13.22
C ALA A 74 2.83 4.98 -13.52
N VAL A 75 3.36 4.65 -14.70
CA VAL A 75 3.78 3.27 -15.04
C VAL A 75 4.88 2.77 -14.10
N LEU A 76 5.90 3.58 -13.81
CA LEU A 76 6.94 3.19 -12.85
C LEU A 76 6.37 2.92 -11.45
N ILE A 77 5.45 3.77 -10.99
CA ILE A 77 4.78 3.61 -9.69
C ILE A 77 3.92 2.34 -9.66
N ASP A 78 3.13 2.09 -10.71
CA ASP A 78 2.31 0.88 -10.83
C ASP A 78 3.16 -0.39 -10.85
N MET A 79 4.28 -0.38 -11.58
CA MET A 79 5.22 -1.50 -11.56
C MET A 79 5.86 -1.70 -10.18
N ALA A 80 6.21 -0.62 -9.48
CA ALA A 80 6.73 -0.69 -8.11
C ALA A 80 5.66 -1.20 -7.12
N PHE A 81 4.41 -0.79 -7.27
CA PHE A 81 3.29 -1.26 -6.46
C PHE A 81 3.08 -2.78 -6.59
N ASN A 82 3.12 -3.30 -7.81
CA ASN A 82 2.88 -4.72 -8.08
C ASN A 82 4.08 -5.62 -7.74
N HIS A 83 5.31 -5.19 -8.05
CA HIS A 83 6.51 -6.03 -7.93
C HIS A 83 7.49 -5.61 -6.82
N GLY A 84 7.19 -4.52 -6.11
CA GLY A 84 8.12 -3.86 -5.21
C GLY A 84 9.23 -3.11 -5.95
N ILE A 85 9.90 -2.18 -5.25
CA ILE A 85 10.98 -1.38 -5.84
C ILE A 85 12.15 -2.24 -6.34
N HIS A 86 12.52 -3.28 -5.59
CA HIS A 86 13.61 -4.18 -6.00
C HIS A 86 13.24 -5.02 -7.22
N GLY A 87 11.96 -5.41 -7.35
CA GLY A 87 11.47 -6.07 -8.55
C GLY A 87 11.59 -5.16 -9.77
N LEU A 88 11.10 -3.92 -9.65
CA LEU A 88 11.19 -2.90 -10.70
C LEU A 88 12.63 -2.66 -11.17
N LEU A 89 13.59 -2.52 -10.24
CA LEU A 89 14.99 -2.23 -10.59
C LEU A 89 15.67 -3.34 -11.43
N ASN A 90 15.08 -4.53 -11.51
CA ASN A 90 15.56 -5.58 -12.41
C ASN A 90 15.12 -5.39 -13.88
N PHE A 91 14.10 -4.56 -14.16
CA PHE A 91 13.59 -4.25 -15.50
C PHE A 91 14.34 -3.07 -16.15
N LYS A 92 15.66 -3.20 -16.30
CA LYS A 92 16.54 -2.10 -16.75
C LYS A 92 16.12 -1.52 -18.11
N ASP A 93 15.83 -2.37 -19.09
CA ASP A 93 15.46 -1.93 -20.44
C ASP A 93 14.11 -1.18 -20.45
N THR A 94 13.15 -1.65 -19.64
CA THR A 94 11.87 -0.97 -19.45
C THR A 94 12.06 0.40 -18.83
N ILE A 95 12.89 0.52 -17.78
CA ILE A 95 13.19 1.79 -17.13
C ILE A 95 13.83 2.76 -18.12
N VAL A 96 14.83 2.32 -18.89
CA VAL A 96 15.47 3.16 -19.91
C VAL A 96 14.45 3.63 -20.96
N GLY A 97 13.59 2.72 -21.43
CA GLY A 97 12.53 3.06 -22.37
C GLY A 97 11.57 4.13 -21.84
N LEU A 98 11.20 4.04 -20.56
CA LEU A 98 10.31 5.01 -19.89
C LEU A 98 11.00 6.35 -19.57
N LEU A 99 12.33 6.38 -19.49
CA LEU A 99 13.07 7.60 -19.18
C LEU A 99 13.46 8.43 -20.41
N TYR A 100 13.73 7.78 -21.54
CA TYR A 100 14.46 8.42 -22.64
C TYR A 100 13.86 8.27 -24.04
N LEU A 101 12.84 7.44 -24.24
CA LEU A 101 12.17 7.38 -25.55
C LEU A 101 11.26 8.61 -25.69
N GLU A 102 11.20 9.26 -26.85
CA GLU A 102 10.27 10.37 -27.12
C GLU A 102 8.87 9.85 -27.43
#